data_AF-A0A426ZU73-F1
#
_entry.id   AF-A0A426ZU73-F1
#
_cell.length_a   1.000
_cell.length_b   1.000
_cell.length_c   1.000
_cell.angle_alpha   90.00
_cell.angle_beta   90.00
_cell.angle_gamma   90.00
#
_symmetry.space_group_name_H-M   'P 1'
#
loop_
_entity.id
_entity.type
_entity.pdbx_description
1 polymer ?
#
loop_
_entity_poly.entity_id
_entity_poly.type
_entity_poly.pdbx_seq_one_letter_code
_entity_poly.pdbx_strand_id
1 'polypeptide(L)' 'MNSDGVLLAGVPGAGGFDAVFAIILGEANKSVGKTWSSLGVLPLLVKEDPRGVSLESGGDPRVKQVSTAVSGLRLV' A
#
# COMPACT_ATOMS: atom_id res chain seq x y z
N MET A 1 -12.80 17.60 6.87
CA MET A 1 -12.09 16.56 7.64
C MET A 1 -10.69 17.07 7.88
N ASN A 2 -10.35 17.43 9.11
CA ASN A 2 -8.99 17.84 9.49
C ASN A 2 -8.44 16.67 10.30
N SER A 3 -7.58 15.87 9.68
CA SER A 3 -7.00 14.67 10.31
C SER A 3 -5.54 14.93 10.62
N ASP A 4 -5.17 14.80 11.89
CA ASP A 4 -3.79 14.99 12.33
C ASP A 4 -2.83 14.12 11.53
N GLY A 5 -1.78 14.76 10.99
CA GLY A 5 -0.78 14.12 10.14
C GLY A 5 -1.08 14.11 8.64
N VAL A 6 -2.26 14.55 8.21
CA VAL A 6 -2.58 14.74 6.78
C VAL A 6 -2.25 16.17 6.36
N LEU A 7 -1.32 16.33 5.42
CA LEU A 7 -0.96 17.63 4.84
C LEU A 7 -1.98 18.08 3.79
N LEU A 8 -2.35 17.17 2.89
CA LEU A 8 -3.35 17.42 1.85
C LEU A 8 -4.06 16.12 1.48
N ALA A 9 -5.31 16.24 1.05
CA ALA A 9 -6.10 15.12 0.57
C ALA A 9 -7.00 15.56 -0.59
N GLY A 10 -7.35 14.63 -1.46
CA GLY A 10 -8.18 14.90 -2.63
C GLY A 10 -8.68 13.64 -3.32
N VAL A 11 -9.38 13.84 -4.42
CA VAL A 11 -9.85 12.77 -5.30
C VAL A 11 -8.92 12.73 -6.53
N PRO A 12 -8.31 11.58 -6.85
CA PRO A 12 -7.44 11.48 -8.01
C PRO A 12 -8.23 11.43 -9.33
N GLY A 13 -7.57 11.76 -10.43
CA GLY A 13 -8.12 11.60 -11.79
C GLY A 13 -9.31 12.51 -12.09
N ALA A 14 -10.31 11.96 -12.78
CA ALA A 14 -11.51 12.69 -13.20
C ALA A 14 -12.52 12.94 -12.06
N GLY A 15 -12.37 12.25 -10.91
CA GLY A 15 -13.32 12.29 -9.81
C GLY A 15 -14.28 11.08 -9.77
N GLY A 16 -15.31 11.13 -8.93
CA GLY A 16 -16.41 10.14 -8.96
C GLY A 16 -16.42 9.06 -7.86
N PHE A 17 -15.70 9.27 -6.76
CA PHE A 17 -15.72 8.46 -5.50
C PHE A 17 -14.98 7.11 -5.48
N ASP A 18 -14.35 6.66 -6.55
CA ASP A 18 -13.65 5.36 -6.55
C ASP A 18 -12.40 5.36 -5.66
N ALA A 19 -11.68 6.47 -5.59
CA ALA A 19 -10.48 6.59 -4.77
C ALA A 19 -10.34 7.98 -4.15
N VAL A 20 -9.53 8.03 -3.10
CA VAL A 20 -9.07 9.25 -2.41
C VAL A 20 -7.59 9.09 -2.14
N PHE A 21 -6.84 10.18 -2.18
CA PHE A 21 -5.44 10.19 -1.77
C PHE A 21 -5.23 11.18 -0.63
N ALA A 22 -4.27 10.88 0.23
CA ALA A 22 -3.83 11.75 1.31
C ALA A 22 -2.31 11.72 1.39
N ILE A 23 -1.67 12.90 1.42
CA ILE A 23 -0.25 13.02 1.72
C ILE A 23 -0.10 13.13 3.23
N ILE A 24 0.59 12.16 3.79
CA ILE A 24 0.79 12.01 5.23
C ILE A 24 2.25 12.37 5.54
N LEU A 25 2.47 13.23 6.53
CA LEU A 25 3.81 13.58 7.00
C LEU A 25 4.22 12.71 8.18
N GLY A 26 5.46 12.22 8.14
CA GLY A 26 6.04 11.41 9.21
C GLY A 26 5.31 10.07 9.43
N GLU A 27 5.22 9.66 10.70
CA GLU A 27 4.76 8.33 11.10
C GLU A 27 3.24 8.23 11.38
N ALA A 28 2.45 9.17 10.86
CA ALA A 28 1.00 9.20 11.10
C ALA A 28 0.20 8.15 10.28
N ASN A 29 0.86 7.35 9.45
CA ASN A 29 0.25 6.40 8.50
C ASN A 29 -0.75 5.41 9.16
N LYS A 30 -0.43 4.86 10.34
CA LYS A 30 -1.28 3.90 11.07
C LYS A 30 -2.54 4.56 11.63
N SER A 31 -2.39 5.75 12.21
CA SER A 31 -3.51 6.51 12.78
C SER A 31 -4.48 6.92 11.68
N VAL A 32 -3.94 7.55 10.63
CA VAL A 32 -4.70 7.95 9.45
C VAL A 32 -5.37 6.73 8.83
N GLY A 33 -4.62 5.64 8.56
CA GLY A 33 -5.18 4.41 8.01
C GLY A 33 -6.36 3.86 8.81
N LYS A 34 -6.27 3.84 10.15
CA LYS A 34 -7.37 3.42 11.02
C LYS A 34 -8.60 4.33 10.91
N THR A 35 -8.40 5.64 10.86
CA THR A 35 -9.50 6.61 10.68
C THR A 35 -10.21 6.40 9.35
N TRP A 36 -9.48 6.28 8.24
CA TRP A 36 -10.08 6.03 6.92
C TRP A 36 -10.80 4.68 6.84
N SER A 37 -10.21 3.62 7.45
CA SER A 37 -10.87 2.32 7.54
C SER A 37 -12.19 2.36 8.31
N SER A 38 -12.29 3.18 9.36
CA SER A 38 -13.54 3.36 10.11
C SER A 38 -14.66 4.00 9.28
N LEU A 39 -14.30 4.65 8.17
CA LEU A 39 -15.23 5.26 7.21
C LEU A 39 -15.47 4.37 5.98
N GLY A 40 -15.04 3.10 6.02
CA GLY A 40 -15.19 2.15 4.92
C GLY A 40 -14.20 2.35 3.78
N VAL A 41 -13.19 3.20 3.94
CA VAL A 41 -12.14 3.42 2.94
C VAL A 41 -10.95 2.49 3.22
N LEU A 42 -10.59 1.65 2.25
CA LEU A 42 -9.43 0.77 2.33
C LEU A 42 -8.13 1.58 2.17
N PRO A 43 -7.27 1.70 3.19
CA PRO A 43 -6.02 2.44 3.07
C PRO A 43 -5.00 1.62 2.27
N LEU A 44 -4.67 2.10 1.08
CA LEU A 44 -3.54 1.60 0.29
C LEU A 44 -2.31 2.47 0.59
N LEU A 45 -1.62 2.14 1.68
CA LEU A 45 -0.41 2.86 2.09
C LEU A 45 0.72 2.59 1.10
N VAL A 46 0.97 3.57 0.25
CA VAL A 46 2.10 3.55 -0.68
C VAL A 46 3.09 4.64 -0.27
N LYS A 47 4.38 4.31 -0.33
CA LYS A 47 5.44 5.32 -0.32
C LYS A 47 5.72 5.71 -1.76
N GLU A 48 5.93 7.00 -2.01
CA GLU A 48 6.32 7.48 -3.33
C GLU A 48 7.56 6.72 -3.82
N ASP A 49 7.48 6.21 -5.06
CA ASP A 49 8.54 5.47 -5.72
C ASP A 49 8.73 6.03 -7.14
N PRO A 50 9.85 6.71 -7.42
CA PRO A 50 10.07 7.35 -8.71
C PRO A 50 10.50 6.37 -9.81
N ARG A 51 10.71 5.08 -9.49
CA ARG A 51 11.29 4.10 -10.44
C ARG A 51 10.37 3.69 -11.58
N GLY A 52 9.07 4.02 -11.50
CA GLY A 52 8.10 3.63 -12.52
C GLY A 52 8.04 2.11 -12.71
N VAL A 53 7.90 1.65 -13.96
CA VAL A 53 7.94 0.22 -14.29
C VAL A 53 9.38 -0.29 -14.21
N SER A 54 9.61 -1.31 -13.40
CA SER A 54 10.92 -1.95 -13.21
C SER A 54 10.81 -3.47 -13.33
N LEU A 55 11.86 -4.11 -13.85
CA LEU A 55 11.97 -5.57 -13.84
C LEU A 55 12.49 -6.03 -12.48
N GLU A 56 11.92 -7.12 -11.97
CA GLU A 56 12.40 -7.74 -10.73
C GLU A 56 13.79 -8.36 -10.91
N SER A 57 14.70 -8.04 -9.99
CA SER A 57 16.03 -8.63 -9.99
C SER A 57 15.96 -10.11 -9.61
N GLY A 58 16.33 -10.98 -10.55
CA GLY A 58 16.38 -12.42 -10.33
C GLY A 58 15.06 -13.17 -10.60
N GLY A 59 14.22 -12.63 -11.49
CA GLY A 59 13.02 -13.29 -12.01
C GLY A 59 11.78 -13.11 -11.14
N ASP A 60 10.71 -13.85 -11.44
CA ASP A 60 9.43 -13.75 -10.74
C ASP A 60 9.56 -14.12 -9.24
N PRO A 61 9.27 -13.20 -8.30
CA PRO A 61 9.43 -13.44 -6.87
C PRO A 61 8.52 -14.56 -6.34
N ARG A 62 7.38 -14.81 -7.00
CA ARG A 62 6.44 -15.88 -6.62
C ARG A 62 7.07 -17.26 -6.80
N VAL A 63 7.95 -17.42 -7.79
CA VAL A 63 8.67 -18.67 -8.04
C VAL A 63 9.60 -19.01 -6.86
N LYS A 64 10.29 -18.02 -6.31
CA LYS A 64 11.17 -18.21 -5.15
C LYS A 64 10.39 -18.58 -3.88
N GLN A 65 9.26 -17.93 -3.63
CA GLN A 65 8.43 -18.21 -2.45
C GLN A 65 7.85 -19.62 -2.47
N VAL A 66 7.29 -20.04 -3.61
CA VAL A 66 6.74 -21.40 -3.77
C VAL A 66 7.85 -22.45 -3.62
N SER A 67 8.99 -22.25 -4.29
CA SER A 67 10.12 -23.19 -4.16
C SER A 67 10.60 -23.31 -2.71
N THR A 68 10.70 -22.20 -1.99
CA THR A 68 11.16 -22.19 -0.59
C THR A 68 10.16 -22.91 0.32
N ALA A 69 8.86 -22.63 0.16
CA ALA A 69 7.81 -23.26 0.94
C ALA A 69 7.75 -24.78 0.72
N VAL A 70 7.89 -25.23 -0.54
CA VAL A 70 7.90 -26.66 -0.89
C VAL A 70 9.14 -27.37 -0.34
N SER A 71 10.33 -26.77 -0.42
CA SER A 71 11.55 -27.35 0.15
C SER A 71 11.51 -27.49 1.67
N GLY A 72 10.68 -26.70 2.36
CA GLY A 72 10.48 -26.78 3.81
C GLY A 72 9.52 -27.89 4.27
N LEU A 73 8.81 -28.54 3.35
CA LEU A 73 7.90 -29.63 3.69
C LEU A 73 8.69 -30.91 3.99
N ARG A 74 8.59 -31.40 5.22
CA ARG A 74 9.01 -32.76 5.58
C ARG A 74 7.82 -33.70 5.44
N LEU A 75 7.95 -34.69 4.56
CA LEU A 75 7.07 -35.85 4.57
C LEU A 75 7.39 -36.68 5.82
N VAL A 76 6.36 -36.95 6.61
CA VAL A 76 6.42 -37.79 7.82
C VAL A 76 6.29 -39.26 7.42
#